data_AF-A0A918PH36-F1
#
_entry.id   AF-A0A918PH36-F1
#
_cell.length_a   1.000
_cell.length_b   1.000
_cell.length_c   1.000
_cell.angle_alpha   90.00
_cell.angle_beta   90.00
_cell.angle_gamma   90.00
#
_symmetry.space_group_name_H-M   'P 1'
#
loop_
_entity.id
_entity.type
_entity.pdbx_description
1 polymer ?
#
loop_
_entity_poly.entity_id
_entity_poly.type
_entity_poly.pdbx_seq_one_letter_code
_entity_poly.pdbx_strand_id
1 'polypeptide(L)'
;MRPTAFQARRLYLLLDILDALQAPGKGRPSTHEIAERLIYPRLAIGRGAEWKASSERRRTQRLIDEALALMNGGYRALLRGRPAGATKSAGSK
;
A
#
# COMPACT_ATOMS: atom_id res chain seq x y z
N MET A 1 13.39 -14.55 13.46
CA MET A 1 13.85 -13.24 12.96
C MET A 1 12.86 -12.17 13.40
N ARG A 2 13.34 -11.05 13.95
CA ARG A 2 12.48 -9.89 14.24
C ARG A 2 12.55 -8.93 13.04
N PRO A 3 11.42 -8.39 12.55
CA PRO A 3 11.44 -7.42 11.47
C PRO A 3 12.17 -6.16 11.90
N THR A 4 12.88 -5.53 10.95
CA THR A 4 13.53 -4.24 11.21
C THR A 4 12.47 -3.15 11.42
N ALA A 5 12.82 -2.05 12.10
CA ALA A 5 11.89 -0.93 12.30
C ALA A 5 11.31 -0.40 10.98
N PHE A 6 12.10 -0.43 9.90
CA PHE A 6 11.64 -0.08 8.55
C PHE A 6 10.61 -1.07 8.00
N GLN A 7 10.85 -2.37 8.15
CA GLN A 7 9.91 -3.42 7.72
C GLN A 7 8.61 -3.35 8.52
N ALA A 8 8.67 -3.13 9.83
CA ALA A 8 7.51 -2.96 10.67
C ALA A 8 6.68 -1.73 10.24
N ARG A 9 7.33 -0.58 10.04
CA ARG A 9 6.64 0.64 9.59
C ARG A 9 5.99 0.47 8.21
N ARG A 10 6.68 -0.19 7.28
CA ARG A 10 6.11 -0.50 5.96
C ARG A 10 4.90 -1.42 6.09
N LEU A 11 4.97 -2.44 6.94
CA LEU A 11 3.85 -3.35 7.18
C LEU A 11 2.64 -2.60 7.76
N TYR A 12 2.84 -1.76 8.78
CA TYR A 12 1.76 -0.94 9.33
C TYR A 12 1.09 -0.08 8.27
N LEU A 13 1.86 0.59 7.40
CA LEU A 13 1.30 1.38 6.31
C LEU A 13 0.44 0.54 5.35
N LEU A 14 0.86 -0.69 5.00
CA LEU A 14 0.08 -1.56 4.14
C LEU A 14 -1.24 -1.99 4.80
N LEU A 15 -1.21 -2.22 6.12
CA LEU A 15 -2.42 -2.53 6.89
C LEU A 15 -3.36 -1.32 6.98
N ASP A 16 -2.85 -0.12 7.27
CA ASP A 16 -3.65 1.12 7.29
C ASP A 16 -4.34 1.37 5.93
N ILE A 17 -3.66 1.05 4.83
CA ILE A 17 -4.25 1.12 3.47
C ILE A 17 -5.37 0.11 3.30
N LEU A 18 -5.21 -1.13 3.78
CA LEU A 18 -6.28 -2.15 3.74
C LEU A 18 -7.49 -1.72 4.57
N ASP A 19 -7.26 -1.21 5.78
CA ASP A 19 -8.32 -0.75 6.66
C ASP A 19 -9.09 0.42 6.03
N ALA A 20 -8.39 1.33 5.36
CA ALA A 20 -9.04 2.41 4.61
C ALA A 20 -9.85 1.91 3.41
N LEU A 21 -9.37 0.88 2.70
CA LEU A 21 -10.05 0.31 1.54
C LEU A 21 -11.27 -0.54 1.90
N GLN A 22 -11.26 -1.18 3.07
CA GLN A 22 -12.30 -2.10 3.53
C GLN A 22 -13.20 -1.51 4.63
N ALA A 23 -13.06 -0.22 4.93
CA ALA A 23 -13.83 0.44 5.97
C ALA A 23 -15.35 0.31 5.72
N PRO A 24 -16.09 -0.37 6.61
CA PRO A 24 -17.52 -0.59 6.41
C PRO A 24 -18.30 0.74 6.49
N GLY A 25 -19.30 0.89 5.63
CA GLY A 25 -20.17 2.07 5.61
C GLY A 25 -19.54 3.34 5.02
N LYS A 26 -18.27 3.30 4.59
CA LYS A 26 -17.65 4.37 3.79
C LYS A 26 -17.48 3.88 2.36
N GLY A 27 -17.73 4.76 1.38
CA GLY A 27 -17.38 4.49 -0.01
C GLY A 27 -15.88 4.24 -0.14
N ARG A 28 -15.47 3.46 -1.15
CA ARG A 28 -14.06 3.16 -1.39
C ARG A 28 -13.28 4.47 -1.62
N PRO A 29 -12.26 4.78 -0.79
CA PRO A 29 -11.50 6.00 -0.97
C PRO A 29 -10.73 5.97 -2.29
N SER A 30 -10.61 7.13 -2.92
CA SER A 30 -9.81 7.32 -4.11
C SER A 30 -8.31 7.15 -3.81
N THR A 31 -7.53 6.82 -4.83
CA THR A 31 -6.06 6.76 -4.74
C THR A 31 -5.46 8.07 -4.23
N HIS A 32 -6.10 9.22 -4.54
CA HIS A 32 -5.66 10.53 -4.07
C HIS A 32 -5.92 10.71 -2.57
N GLU A 33 -7.12 10.37 -2.07
CA GLU A 33 -7.44 10.43 -0.63
C GLU A 33 -6.55 9.51 0.20
N ILE A 34 -6.22 8.32 -0.31
CA ILE A 34 -5.25 7.42 0.34
C ILE A 34 -3.87 8.08 0.42
N ALA A 35 -3.43 8.71 -0.67
CA ALA A 35 -2.14 9.39 -0.71
C ALA A 35 -2.09 10.55 0.30
N GLU A 36 -3.11 11.40 0.30
CA GLU A 36 -3.22 12.56 1.18
C GLU A 36 -3.24 12.15 2.66
N ARG A 37 -4.04 11.13 3.01
CA ARG A 37 -4.26 10.77 4.42
C ARG A 37 -3.18 9.87 5.00
N LEU A 38 -2.63 8.93 4.22
CA LEU A 38 -1.80 7.84 4.76
C LEU A 38 -0.34 7.92 4.33
N ILE A 39 -0.06 8.32 3.09
CA ILE A 39 1.31 8.25 2.53
C ILE A 39 2.03 9.59 2.66
N TYR A 40 1.30 10.69 2.46
CA TYR A 40 1.81 12.04 2.40
C TYR A 40 1.04 13.02 3.32
N PRO A 41 0.78 12.69 4.60
CA PRO A 41 -0.08 13.50 5.47
C PRO A 41 0.43 14.92 5.77
N ARG A 42 1.69 15.22 5.41
CA ARG A 42 2.33 16.53 5.65
C ARG A 42 2.83 17.18 4.36
N LEU A 43 2.50 16.62 3.21
CA LEU A 43 2.91 17.14 1.91
C LEU A 43 1.66 17.53 1.12
N ALA A 44 1.63 18.77 0.63
CA ALA A 44 0.60 19.20 -0.29
C ALA A 44 0.77 18.47 -1.63
N ILE A 45 -0.13 17.53 -1.92
CA ILE A 45 -0.15 16.83 -3.20
C ILE A 45 -1.03 17.58 -4.19
N GLY A 46 -0.54 17.74 -5.43
CA GLY A 46 -1.30 18.38 -6.51
C GLY A 46 -2.62 17.65 -6.80
N ARG A 47 -3.55 18.32 -7.49
CA ARG A 47 -4.87 17.77 -7.88
C ARG A 47 -4.98 17.66 -9.41
N GLY A 48 -6.00 16.94 -9.89
CA GLY A 48 -6.34 16.89 -11.31
C GLY A 48 -5.20 16.38 -12.20
N ALA A 49 -4.74 17.21 -13.14
CA ALA A 49 -3.67 16.86 -14.08
C ALA A 49 -2.31 16.63 -13.40
N GLU A 50 -1.97 17.47 -12.41
CA GLU A 50 -0.74 17.35 -11.63
C GLU A 50 -0.68 16.00 -10.91
N TRP A 51 -1.78 15.63 -10.24
CA TRP A 51 -1.90 14.32 -9.62
C TRP A 51 -1.71 13.17 -10.61
N LYS A 52 -2.37 13.24 -11.78
CA LYS A 52 -2.33 12.16 -12.78
C LYS A 52 -0.91 11.91 -13.31
N ALA A 53 -0.12 12.96 -13.51
CA ALA A 53 1.27 12.87 -13.98
C ALA A 53 2.28 12.54 -12.85
N SER A 54 1.90 12.79 -11.59
CA SER A 54 2.78 12.70 -10.43
C SER A 54 3.41 11.32 -10.20
N SER A 55 4.61 11.34 -9.59
CA SER A 55 5.29 10.13 -9.13
C SER A 55 4.60 9.53 -7.90
N GLU A 56 3.96 10.40 -7.13
CA GLU A 56 3.21 10.19 -5.91
C GLU A 56 2.00 9.29 -6.18
N ARG A 57 1.29 9.52 -7.29
CA ARG A 57 0.22 8.64 -7.76
C ARG A 57 0.72 7.24 -8.05
N ARG A 58 1.79 7.10 -8.85
CA ARG A 58 2.36 5.78 -9.19
C ARG A 58 2.85 5.04 -7.94
N ARG A 59 3.48 5.76 -7.00
CA ARG A 59 3.92 5.19 -5.72
C ARG A 59 2.73 4.74 -4.86
N THR A 60 1.68 5.55 -4.78
CA THR A 60 0.47 5.20 -4.03
C THR A 60 -0.21 3.98 -4.61
N GLN A 61 -0.36 3.92 -5.95
CA GLN A 61 -0.96 2.77 -6.60
C GLN A 61 -0.16 1.49 -6.31
N ARG A 62 1.18 1.53 -6.39
CA ARG A 62 2.01 0.37 -6.04
C ARG A 62 1.82 -0.09 -4.59
N LEU A 63 1.65 0.84 -3.65
CA LEU A 63 1.40 0.51 -2.25
C LEU A 63 0.03 -0.13 -2.04
N ILE A 64 -0.99 0.36 -2.76
CA ILE A 64 -2.33 -0.26 -2.77
C ILE A 64 -2.25 -1.68 -3.34
N ASP A 65 -1.58 -1.86 -4.47
CA ASP A 65 -1.44 -3.17 -5.11
C ASP A 65 -0.69 -4.15 -4.20
N GLU A 66 0.37 -3.68 -3.53
CA GLU A 66 1.13 -4.47 -2.56
C GLU A 66 0.29 -4.85 -1.33
N ALA A 67 -0.51 -3.92 -0.81
CA ALA A 67 -1.41 -4.17 0.31
C ALA A 67 -2.46 -5.23 -0.05
N LEU A 68 -3.06 -5.14 -1.24
CA LEU A 68 -4.00 -6.13 -1.75
C LEU A 68 -3.33 -7.49 -1.99
N ALA A 69 -2.12 -7.51 -2.55
CA ALA A 69 -1.35 -8.74 -2.74
C ALA A 69 -1.00 -9.40 -1.39
N LEU A 70 -0.70 -8.61 -0.37
CA LEU A 70 -0.46 -9.09 0.99
C LEU A 70 -1.70 -9.81 1.54
N MET A 71 -2.88 -9.19 1.42
CA MET A 71 -4.16 -9.77 1.84
C MET A 71 -4.49 -11.06 1.07
N ASN A 72 -4.28 -11.08 -0.25
CA ASN A 72 -4.63 -12.19 -1.15
C ASN A 72 -3.66 -13.38 -1.11
N GLY A 73 -2.97 -13.60 0.01
CA GLY A 73 -2.09 -14.75 0.23
C GLY A 73 -0.60 -14.42 0.35
N GLY A 74 -0.21 -13.17 0.12
CA GLY A 74 1.17 -12.70 0.35
C GLY A 74 1.61 -12.82 1.81
N TYR A 75 0.67 -12.71 2.76
CA TYR A 75 0.94 -12.90 4.20
C TYR A 75 1.54 -14.29 4.51
N ARG A 76 1.27 -15.32 3.71
CA ARG A 76 1.85 -16.66 3.90
C ARG A 76 3.37 -16.65 3.75
N ALA A 77 3.93 -15.76 2.94
CA ALA A 77 5.37 -15.59 2.82
C ALA A 77 5.97 -15.02 4.12
N LEU A 78 5.28 -14.05 4.74
CA LEU A 78 5.67 -13.51 6.06
C LEU A 78 5.68 -14.58 7.14
N LEU A 79 4.63 -15.41 7.20
CA LEU A 79 4.54 -16.50 8.17
C LEU A 79 5.64 -17.56 7.99
N ARG A 80 6.14 -17.74 6.76
CA ARG A 80 7.28 -18.61 6.44
C ARG A 80 8.63 -17.95 6.68
N GLY A 81 8.68 -16.76 7.29
CA GLY A 81 9.91 -16.04 7.60
C GLY A 81 10.57 -15.38 6.39
N ARG A 82 9.88 -15.25 5.25
CA ARG A 82 10.38 -14.46 4.11
C ARG A 82 9.94 -13.01 4.26
N PRO A 83 10.81 -12.04 3.94
CA PRO A 83 10.44 -10.63 4.02
C PRO A 83 9.31 -10.31 3.03
N ALA A 84 8.34 -9.49 3.47
CA ALA A 84 7.33 -8.91 2.59
C ALA A 84 8.05 -8.12 1.49
N GLY A 85 7.80 -8.50 0.23
CA GLY A 85 8.50 -8.00 -0.96
C GLY A 85 9.30 -9.04 -1.73
N ALA A 86 9.53 -10.24 -1.17
CA ALA A 86 10.25 -11.32 -1.87
C ALA A 86 9.40 -12.11 -2.89
N THR A 87 8.09 -11.87 -2.95
CA THR A 87 7.25 -12.46 -4.00
C THR A 87 7.34 -11.60 -5.24
N LYS A 88 8.39 -11.83 -6.05
CA LYS A 88 8.31 -11.55 -7.48
C LYS A 88 7.02 -12.20 -7.98
N SER A 89 6.22 -11.40 -8.67
CA SER A 89 5.12 -11.84 -9.51
C SER A 89 5.55 -13.07 -10.31
N ALA A 90 5.06 -14.25 -9.90
CA ALA A 90 4.92 -15.34 -10.84
C ALA A 90 3.85 -14.86 -11.81
N GLY A 91 4.32 -14.36 -12.96
CA GLY A 91 3.46 -14.03 -14.08
C GLY A 91 2.58 -15.22 -14.37
N SER A 92 1.26 -14.98 -14.38
CA SER A 92 0.31 -15.88 -15.00
C SER A 92 -0.13 -15.24 -16.30
N LYS A 93 0.69 -15.41 -17.33
CA LYS A 93 0.26 -15.78 -18.68
C LYS A 93 1.46 -16.26 -19.48
#